data_AF-A0A286C013-F1
#
_entry.id   AF-A0A286C013-F1
#
_cell.length_a   1.000
_cell.length_b   1.000
_cell.length_c   1.000
_cell.angle_alpha   90.00
_cell.angle_beta   90.00
_cell.angle_gamma   90.00
#
_symmetry.space_group_name_H-M   'P 1'
#
loop_
_entity.id
_entity.type
_entity.pdbx_description
1 polymer ?
#
loop_
_entity_poly.entity_id
_entity_poly.type
_entity_poly.pdbx_seq_one_letter_code
_entity_poly.pdbx_strand_id
1 'polypeptide(L)'
;MPALNLPNKLWRPLAEVKNFVEKMSDGVRLPQMSQKVKSFASLSRKDKDILIRYLNERDCINVIQARPLNGGNLTTFFFHQKFGLPTSIPGFDWDGKAPKITMPVEENVLPIPEFDDKAVVDDVDDSVDEPEKNYLNASSVSSIQDIIEPQATKPEKLPIKNSTSGNVKDDSNDLRKRALEMLMAADRQDQSRVSKVLSEDIKPKIDEFIIRLNTANDAVQSTLDTLYDQMGEVDKISMEFKKFCASL
;
A
#
# COMPACT_ATOMS: atom_id res chain seq x y z
N MET A 1 4.63 -0.38 7.21
CA MET A 1 3.37 0.40 7.14
C MET A 1 2.49 -0.07 8.29
N PRO A 2 2.08 0.78 9.24
CA PRO A 2 1.14 0.36 10.28
C PRO A 2 -0.13 -0.13 9.59
N ALA A 3 -0.60 -1.32 9.94
CA ALA A 3 -1.89 -1.80 9.44
C ALA A 3 -2.95 -0.80 9.88
N LEU A 4 -3.52 -0.02 8.93
CA LEU A 4 -4.68 0.80 9.23
C LEU A 4 -5.76 -0.15 9.75
N ASN A 5 -5.97 -0.14 11.06
CA ASN A 5 -6.99 -0.94 11.70
C ASN A 5 -8.32 -0.23 11.44
N LEU A 6 -9.12 -0.80 10.55
CA LEU A 6 -10.33 -0.16 10.07
C LEU A 6 -11.40 -0.26 11.18
N PRO A 7 -12.03 0.85 11.61
CA PRO A 7 -13.11 0.81 12.59
C PRO A 7 -14.21 -0.18 12.19
N ASN A 8 -14.76 -0.92 13.17
CA ASN A 8 -15.68 -2.03 12.87
C ASN A 8 -16.92 -1.61 12.04
N LYS A 9 -17.39 -0.38 12.25
CA LYS A 9 -18.50 0.23 11.50
C LYS A 9 -18.25 0.34 9.99
N LEU A 10 -16.99 0.28 9.52
CA LEU A 10 -16.62 0.46 8.11
C LEU A 10 -16.48 -0.86 7.35
N TRP A 11 -16.46 -2.02 8.01
CA TRP A 11 -16.35 -3.33 7.34
C TRP A 11 -17.52 -3.65 6.42
N ARG A 12 -18.74 -3.33 6.86
CA ARG A 12 -19.94 -3.54 6.04
C ARG A 12 -19.95 -2.61 4.80
N PRO A 13 -19.75 -1.29 4.93
CA PRO A 13 -19.57 -0.41 3.78
C PRO A 13 -18.43 -0.85 2.84
N LEU A 14 -17.30 -1.31 3.39
CA LEU A 14 -16.15 -1.80 2.63
C LEU A 14 -16.56 -2.97 1.71
N ALA A 15 -17.24 -3.98 2.25
CA ALA A 15 -17.66 -5.15 1.51
C ALA A 15 -18.65 -4.80 0.37
N GLU A 16 -19.59 -3.89 0.64
CA GLU A 16 -20.55 -3.42 -0.37
C GLU A 16 -19.87 -2.63 -1.48
N VAL A 17 -18.94 -1.73 -1.14
CA VAL A 17 -18.13 -0.99 -2.12
C VAL A 17 -17.33 -1.95 -2.99
N LYS A 18 -16.67 -2.94 -2.39
CA LYS A 18 -15.88 -3.94 -3.13
C LYS A 18 -16.74 -4.71 -4.12
N ASN A 19 -17.86 -5.27 -3.67
CA ASN A 19 -18.77 -6.04 -4.52
C ASN A 19 -19.38 -5.18 -5.64
N PHE A 20 -19.61 -3.89 -5.38
CA PHE A 20 -20.12 -2.97 -6.39
C PHE A 20 -19.05 -2.66 -7.46
N VAL A 21 -17.83 -2.33 -7.05
CA VAL A 21 -16.72 -1.99 -7.96
C VAL A 21 -16.25 -3.22 -8.74
N GLU A 22 -16.31 -4.42 -8.18
CA GLU A 22 -15.98 -5.69 -8.88
C GLU A 22 -16.90 -5.97 -10.08
N LYS A 23 -18.15 -5.48 -10.05
CA LYS A 23 -19.11 -5.64 -11.16
C LYS A 23 -18.93 -4.60 -12.28
N MET A 24 -18.08 -3.59 -12.07
CA MET A 24 -17.94 -2.44 -12.96
C MET A 24 -16.53 -2.45 -13.57
N SER A 25 -16.40 -2.99 -14.79
CA SER A 25 -15.11 -3.06 -15.51
C SER A 25 -14.51 -1.70 -15.82
N ASP A 26 -15.36 -0.71 -16.06
CA ASP A 26 -14.95 0.63 -16.52
C ASP A 26 -14.63 1.59 -15.36
N GLY A 27 -14.68 1.09 -14.13
CA GLY A 27 -14.53 1.87 -12.91
C GLY A 27 -15.76 2.72 -12.56
N VAL A 28 -15.73 3.26 -11.35
CA VAL A 28 -16.86 3.97 -10.75
C VAL A 28 -16.42 5.35 -10.26
N ARG A 29 -17.20 6.39 -10.52
CA ARG A 29 -16.95 7.73 -9.97
C ARG A 29 -17.47 7.86 -8.54
N LEU A 30 -16.80 8.66 -7.70
CA LEU A 30 -17.23 8.90 -6.31
C LEU A 30 -18.71 9.31 -6.15
N PRO A 31 -19.29 10.18 -6.99
CA PRO A 31 -20.72 10.50 -6.91
C PRO A 31 -21.61 9.29 -7.22
N GLN A 32 -21.24 8.48 -8.21
CA GLN A 32 -21.99 7.27 -8.58
C GLN A 32 -21.92 6.22 -7.45
N MET A 33 -20.77 6.08 -6.81
CA MET A 33 -20.62 5.19 -5.66
C MET A 33 -21.49 5.62 -4.48
N SER A 34 -21.53 6.93 -4.20
CA SER A 34 -22.38 7.50 -3.16
C SER A 34 -23.89 7.35 -3.46
N GLN A 35 -24.29 7.27 -4.72
CA GLN A 35 -25.68 7.06 -5.10
C GLN A 35 -26.09 5.57 -5.06
N LYS A 36 -25.16 4.66 -5.40
CA LYS A 36 -25.45 3.23 -5.56
C LYS A 36 -25.23 2.43 -4.29
N VAL A 37 -24.28 2.84 -3.44
CA VAL A 37 -23.96 2.15 -2.19
C VAL A 37 -24.49 2.98 -1.03
N LYS A 38 -25.66 2.59 -0.49
CA LYS A 38 -26.33 3.33 0.59
C LYS A 38 -25.49 3.42 1.85
N SER A 39 -24.82 2.32 2.22
CA SER A 39 -23.94 2.25 3.39
C SER A 39 -22.77 3.23 3.27
N PHE A 40 -22.21 3.39 2.07
CA PHE A 40 -21.17 4.38 1.78
C PHE A 40 -21.73 5.80 1.80
N ALA A 41 -22.94 6.02 1.28
CA ALA A 41 -23.60 7.33 1.29
C ALA A 41 -23.77 7.88 2.72
N SER A 42 -24.18 7.02 3.65
CA SER A 42 -24.42 7.36 5.06
C SER A 42 -23.16 7.63 5.89
N LEU A 43 -21.96 7.35 5.37
CA LEU A 43 -20.72 7.62 6.09
C LEU A 43 -20.40 9.11 6.18
N SER A 44 -19.79 9.50 7.30
CA SER A 44 -19.22 10.84 7.48
C SER A 44 -18.07 11.08 6.49
N ARG A 45 -17.73 12.35 6.23
CA ARG A 45 -16.62 12.70 5.33
C ARG A 45 -15.29 12.07 5.79
N LYS A 46 -15.01 12.13 7.09
CA LYS A 46 -13.81 11.52 7.69
C LYS A 46 -13.78 10.01 7.50
N ASP A 47 -14.90 9.33 7.73
CA ASP A 47 -15.01 7.88 7.56
C ASP A 47 -14.84 7.45 6.09
N LYS A 48 -15.37 8.25 5.15
CA LYS A 48 -15.17 8.04 3.70
C LYS A 48 -13.69 8.13 3.33
N ASP A 49 -12.98 9.14 3.84
CA ASP A 49 -11.56 9.33 3.55
C ASP A 49 -10.71 8.19 4.13
N ILE A 50 -11.00 7.74 5.35
CA ILE A 50 -10.35 6.57 5.96
C ILE A 50 -10.58 5.31 5.13
N LEU A 51 -11.82 5.08 4.67
CA LEU A 51 -12.18 3.93 3.87
C LEU A 51 -11.49 3.96 2.50
N ILE A 52 -11.46 5.12 1.83
CA ILE A 52 -10.78 5.31 0.54
C ILE A 52 -9.27 5.07 0.69
N ARG A 53 -8.66 5.58 1.76
CA ARG A 53 -7.25 5.36 2.06
C ARG A 53 -6.96 3.88 2.29
N TYR A 54 -7.79 3.20 3.08
CA TYR A 54 -7.66 1.76 3.33
C TYR A 54 -7.78 0.94 2.05
N LEU A 55 -8.73 1.28 1.17
CA LEU A 55 -8.92 0.64 -0.13
C LEU A 55 -7.69 0.78 -1.03
N ASN A 56 -7.08 1.96 -1.03
CA ASN A 56 -5.89 2.25 -1.82
C ASN A 56 -4.61 1.59 -1.27
N GLU A 57 -4.51 1.38 0.05
CA GLU A 57 -3.34 0.76 0.68
C GLU A 57 -3.34 -0.78 0.64
N ARG A 58 -4.51 -1.41 0.61
CA ARG A 58 -4.66 -2.88 0.64
C ARG A 58 -4.79 -3.51 -0.75
N ASP A 59 -4.43 -2.77 -1.81
CA ASP A 59 -4.44 -3.14 -3.23
C ASP A 59 -5.77 -3.67 -3.81
N CYS A 60 -6.85 -3.74 -3.03
CA CYS A 60 -8.10 -4.34 -3.49
C CYS A 60 -8.89 -3.45 -4.47
N ILE A 61 -8.74 -2.12 -4.37
CA ILE A 61 -9.36 -1.14 -5.28
C ILE A 61 -8.36 -0.01 -5.55
N ASN A 62 -8.03 0.20 -6.81
CA ASN A 62 -7.21 1.30 -7.26
C ASN A 62 -8.02 2.61 -7.25
N VAL A 63 -7.55 3.60 -6.50
CA VAL A 63 -8.20 4.91 -6.42
C VAL A 63 -7.40 5.90 -7.25
N ILE A 64 -8.01 6.42 -8.31
CA ILE A 64 -7.41 7.42 -9.21
C ILE A 64 -8.10 8.75 -8.98
N GLN A 65 -7.34 9.83 -8.94
CA GLN A 65 -7.89 11.19 -9.02
C GLN A 65 -7.48 11.79 -10.36
N ALA A 66 -8.46 12.17 -11.17
CA ALA A 66 -8.23 12.75 -12.49
C ALA A 66 -8.98 14.08 -12.63
N ARG A 67 -8.36 15.05 -13.33
CA ARG A 67 -8.96 16.35 -13.61
C ARG A 67 -9.69 16.29 -14.97
N PRO A 68 -10.91 16.80 -15.09
CA PRO A 68 -11.58 16.86 -16.39
C PRO A 68 -10.86 17.85 -17.33
N LEU A 69 -10.78 17.51 -18.62
CA LEU A 69 -10.11 18.33 -19.65
C LEU A 69 -10.72 19.74 -19.78
N ASN A 70 -11.99 19.90 -19.40
CA ASN A 70 -12.72 21.17 -19.45
C ASN A 70 -12.49 22.08 -18.23
N GLY A 71 -11.47 21.80 -17.38
CA GLY A 71 -11.06 22.71 -16.31
C GLY A 71 -11.98 22.72 -15.07
N GLY A 72 -12.26 21.55 -14.51
CA GLY A 72 -13.14 21.37 -13.34
C GLY A 72 -12.45 20.75 -12.11
N ASN A 73 -13.27 20.44 -11.10
CA ASN A 73 -12.81 19.81 -9.86
C ASN A 73 -12.26 18.40 -10.09
N LEU A 74 -11.28 18.02 -9.27
CA LEU A 74 -10.71 16.67 -9.26
C LEU A 74 -11.83 15.65 -9.00
N THR A 75 -11.91 14.63 -9.86
CA THR A 75 -12.88 13.54 -9.71
C THR A 75 -12.14 12.27 -9.34
N THR A 76 -12.60 11.62 -8.28
CA THR A 76 -12.07 10.33 -7.84
C THR A 76 -12.79 9.18 -8.53
N PHE A 77 -12.01 8.25 -9.07
CA PHE A 77 -12.42 7.03 -9.72
C PHE A 77 -11.94 5.81 -8.93
N PHE A 78 -12.74 4.76 -8.91
CA PHE A 78 -12.48 3.49 -8.26
C PHE A 78 -12.42 2.39 -9.31
N PHE A 79 -11.29 1.69 -9.41
CA PHE A 79 -11.09 0.57 -10.32
C PHE A 79 -10.77 -0.69 -9.54
N HIS A 80 -11.41 -1.81 -9.88
CA HIS A 80 -11.10 -3.07 -9.24
C HIS A 80 -9.73 -3.58 -9.70
N GLN A 81 -8.93 -4.15 -8.79
CA GLN A 81 -7.61 -4.69 -9.10
C GLN A 81 -7.64 -5.72 -10.25
N LYS A 82 -8.70 -6.53 -10.31
CA LYS A 82 -8.94 -7.54 -11.38
C LYS A 82 -8.87 -6.96 -12.79
N PHE A 83 -9.29 -5.71 -12.99
CA PHE A 83 -9.33 -5.06 -14.31
C PHE A 83 -8.13 -4.14 -14.57
N GLY A 84 -7.26 -3.94 -13.57
CA GLY A 84 -6.11 -3.04 -13.68
C GLY A 84 -6.48 -1.56 -13.70
N LEU A 85 -5.50 -0.73 -14.02
CA LEU A 85 -5.65 0.72 -14.20
C LEU A 85 -5.93 1.01 -15.69
N PRO A 86 -6.89 1.88 -16.02
CA PRO A 86 -7.10 2.28 -17.42
C PRO A 86 -5.90 3.09 -17.92
N THR A 87 -5.51 2.87 -19.18
CA THR A 87 -4.44 3.63 -19.86
C THR A 87 -4.86 5.08 -20.13
N SER A 88 -6.15 5.33 -20.33
CA SER A 88 -6.74 6.66 -20.54
C SER A 88 -8.18 6.67 -20.06
N ILE A 89 -8.62 7.75 -19.44
CA ILE A 89 -10.01 7.95 -19.01
C ILE A 89 -10.66 8.97 -19.95
N PRO A 90 -11.72 8.62 -20.71
CA PRO A 90 -12.35 9.52 -21.66
C PRO A 90 -12.84 10.82 -20.98
N GLY A 91 -12.35 11.97 -21.45
CA GLY A 91 -12.73 13.29 -20.94
C GLY A 91 -11.92 13.80 -19.74
N PHE A 92 -10.92 13.04 -19.29
CA PHE A 92 -10.08 13.39 -18.14
C PHE A 92 -8.59 13.36 -18.50
N ASP A 93 -7.83 14.27 -17.90
CA ASP A 93 -6.38 14.31 -17.95
C ASP A 93 -5.84 13.23 -17.00
N TRP A 94 -5.47 12.09 -17.59
CA TRP A 94 -4.94 10.91 -16.91
C TRP A 94 -3.82 10.32 -17.76
N ASP A 95 -2.61 10.27 -17.20
CA ASP A 95 -1.39 9.83 -17.88
C ASP A 95 -1.05 8.34 -17.62
N GLY A 96 -1.99 7.58 -17.04
CA GLY A 96 -1.80 6.16 -16.75
C GLY A 96 -0.89 5.88 -15.54
N LYS A 97 -0.40 6.91 -14.85
CA LYS A 97 0.48 6.75 -13.68
C LYS A 97 -0.32 6.95 -12.40
N ALA A 98 -0.37 5.94 -11.54
CA ALA A 98 -0.98 6.02 -10.20
C ALA A 98 -0.60 7.35 -9.53
N PRO A 99 -1.56 8.24 -9.19
CA PRO A 99 -1.20 9.50 -8.59
C PRO A 99 -0.59 9.17 -7.23
N LYS A 100 0.65 9.59 -6.99
CA LYS A 100 1.17 9.69 -5.62
C LYS A 100 0.27 10.71 -4.94
N ILE A 101 -0.66 10.25 -4.11
CA ILE A 101 -1.56 11.11 -3.34
C ILE A 101 -0.68 12.04 -2.51
N THR A 102 -0.51 13.27 -3.00
CA THR A 102 -0.06 14.40 -2.22
C THR A 102 -1.29 15.26 -2.07
N MET A 103 -1.92 15.21 -0.90
CA MET A 103 -2.88 16.24 -0.54
C MET A 103 -2.25 17.20 0.45
N PRO A 104 -2.38 18.52 0.23
CA PRO A 104 -2.01 19.53 1.20
C PRO A 104 -3.09 19.55 2.29
N VAL A 105 -2.68 19.36 3.53
CA VAL A 105 -3.49 19.75 4.67
C VAL A 105 -2.93 21.08 5.14
N GLU A 106 -3.51 22.19 4.66
CA GLU A 106 -3.41 23.46 5.39
C GLU A 106 -4.24 23.31 6.66
N GLU A 107 -3.55 22.95 7.74
CA GLU A 107 -4.10 22.95 9.08
C GLU A 107 -4.11 24.41 9.58
N ASN A 108 -5.17 25.15 9.23
CA ASN A 108 -5.50 26.39 9.93
C ASN A 108 -5.95 26.00 11.34
N VAL A 109 -4.99 25.98 12.27
CA VAL A 109 -5.24 25.81 13.70
C VAL A 109 -5.93 27.08 14.20
N LEU A 110 -7.25 27.03 14.36
CA LEU A 110 -7.94 27.97 15.24
C LEU A 110 -7.77 27.47 16.69
N PRO A 111 -7.37 28.31 17.65
CA PRO A 111 -7.26 27.91 19.05
C PRO A 111 -8.66 27.60 19.60
N ILE A 112 -8.86 26.38 20.10
CA ILE A 112 -10.08 26.01 20.81
C ILE A 112 -9.93 26.50 22.27
N PRO A 113 -10.88 27.25 22.84
CA PRO A 113 -10.83 27.69 24.23
C PRO A 113 -10.98 26.52 25.22
N GLU A 114 -10.19 26.55 26.29
CA GLU A 114 -10.33 25.70 27.47
C GLU A 114 -11.74 25.77 28.06
N PHE A 115 -12.37 24.62 28.29
CA PHE A 115 -13.50 24.51 29.21
C PHE A 115 -13.46 23.19 29.99
N ASP A 116 -13.65 23.37 31.30
CA ASP A 116 -13.51 22.46 32.43
C ASP A 116 -14.36 21.18 32.44
N ASP A 117 -13.84 20.27 33.25
CA ASP A 117 -14.41 19.05 33.82
C ASP A 117 -15.93 19.03 34.08
N LYS A 118 -16.57 17.92 33.71
CA LYS A 118 -17.36 17.12 34.66
C LYS A 118 -17.73 15.73 34.12
N ALA A 119 -17.48 14.76 35.00
CA ALA A 119 -17.79 13.35 34.88
C ALA A 119 -19.29 13.03 34.78
N VAL A 120 -19.61 11.96 34.04
CA VAL A 120 -20.64 10.97 34.41
C VAL A 120 -20.18 9.59 33.94
N VAL A 121 -20.01 8.71 34.92
CA VAL A 121 -19.86 7.24 34.84
C VAL A 121 -21.24 6.61 34.63
N ASP A 122 -21.33 5.53 33.85
CA ASP A 122 -22.25 4.41 34.16
C ASP A 122 -21.89 3.14 33.38
N ASP A 123 -21.42 2.16 34.16
CA ASP A 123 -21.75 0.73 34.23
C ASP A 123 -21.84 -0.22 33.01
N VAL A 124 -20.98 -1.25 33.11
CA VAL A 124 -21.23 -2.72 33.03
C VAL A 124 -21.69 -3.34 31.70
N ASP A 125 -20.89 -4.24 31.12
CA ASP A 125 -21.18 -5.69 31.16
C ASP A 125 -20.00 -6.56 30.71
N ASP A 126 -19.91 -7.69 31.40
CA ASP A 126 -18.94 -8.77 31.45
C ASP A 126 -19.25 -9.83 30.37
N SER A 127 -18.22 -10.41 29.73
CA SER A 127 -18.21 -11.83 29.33
C SER A 127 -16.93 -12.22 28.60
N VAL A 128 -16.17 -13.05 29.29
CA VAL A 128 -15.05 -13.88 28.87
C VAL A 128 -15.53 -14.97 27.90
N ASP A 129 -14.79 -15.24 26.82
CA ASP A 129 -14.40 -16.60 26.41
C ASP A 129 -13.51 -16.59 25.14
N GLU A 130 -12.23 -16.89 25.34
CA GLU A 130 -11.40 -17.69 24.43
C GLU A 130 -11.60 -19.17 24.84
N PRO A 131 -11.47 -20.19 23.95
CA PRO A 131 -10.17 -20.44 23.32
C PRO A 131 -10.10 -21.29 22.02
N GLU A 132 -8.89 -21.29 21.44
CA GLU A 132 -8.18 -22.42 20.80
C GLU A 132 -8.35 -22.85 19.30
N LYS A 133 -7.22 -22.66 18.58
CA LYS A 133 -6.39 -23.62 17.80
C LYS A 133 -6.80 -24.19 16.42
N ASN A 134 -5.75 -24.18 15.56
CA ASN A 134 -5.46 -24.98 14.34
C ASN A 134 -6.36 -24.69 13.11
N TYR A 135 -5.84 -24.54 11.89
CA TYR A 135 -5.04 -25.50 11.15
C TYR A 135 -3.97 -24.85 10.24
N LEU A 136 -2.86 -25.57 10.12
CA LEU A 136 -1.97 -25.59 8.97
C LEU A 136 -2.75 -25.66 7.65
N ASN A 137 -2.33 -24.90 6.64
CA ASN A 137 -2.24 -25.47 5.29
C ASN A 137 -1.22 -24.72 4.44
N ALA A 138 -0.14 -25.43 4.16
CA ALA A 138 0.72 -25.17 3.03
C ALA A 138 -0.08 -25.38 1.74
N SER A 139 -0.01 -24.41 0.83
CA SER A 139 -0.25 -24.70 -0.58
C SER A 139 0.55 -23.75 -1.47
N SER A 140 1.63 -24.31 -1.99
CA SER A 140 1.95 -24.26 -3.42
C SER A 140 2.20 -22.88 -4.04
N VAL A 141 3.46 -22.43 -3.93
CA VAL A 141 4.03 -21.50 -4.91
C VAL A 141 4.29 -22.29 -6.19
N SER A 142 3.33 -22.27 -7.12
CA SER A 142 3.56 -22.68 -8.50
C SER A 142 4.08 -21.47 -9.29
N SER A 143 5.28 -21.63 -9.80
CA SER A 143 5.96 -20.78 -10.77
C SER A 143 5.03 -20.29 -11.87
N ILE A 144 4.92 -18.97 -12.04
CA ILE A 144 4.47 -18.36 -13.29
C ILE A 144 5.73 -17.97 -14.05
N GLN A 145 6.20 -18.92 -14.86
CA GLN A 145 7.04 -18.64 -16.01
C GLN A 145 6.08 -18.31 -17.18
N ASP A 146 6.54 -17.44 -18.09
CA ASP A 146 6.01 -17.19 -19.44
C ASP A 146 4.88 -16.16 -19.58
N ILE A 147 5.22 -14.87 -19.60
CA ILE A 147 4.77 -13.89 -20.62
C ILE A 147 5.84 -12.81 -20.81
N ILE A 148 6.77 -12.98 -21.76
CA ILE A 148 7.42 -11.84 -22.43
C ILE A 148 7.45 -12.15 -23.92
N GLU A 149 6.47 -11.59 -24.62
CA GLU A 149 6.46 -11.47 -26.08
C GLU A 149 7.28 -10.21 -26.43
N PRO A 150 8.35 -10.30 -27.26
CA PRO A 150 9.20 -9.16 -27.55
C PRO A 150 8.52 -8.21 -28.54
N GLN A 151 8.31 -6.95 -28.12
CA GLN A 151 7.89 -5.89 -29.03
C GLN A 151 9.00 -5.57 -30.03
N ALA A 152 8.69 -5.77 -31.31
CA ALA A 152 9.50 -5.38 -32.45
C ALA A 152 9.69 -3.85 -32.47
N THR A 153 10.91 -3.40 -32.19
CA THR A 153 11.34 -2.02 -32.47
C THR A 153 11.94 -1.94 -33.88
N LYS A 154 11.41 -0.98 -34.64
CA LYS A 154 11.80 -0.52 -35.98
C LYS A 154 13.33 -0.49 -36.18
N PRO A 155 13.88 -0.97 -37.31
CA PRO A 155 15.30 -0.79 -37.60
C PRO A 155 15.58 0.62 -38.13
N GLU A 156 16.43 1.34 -37.41
CA GLU A 156 17.10 2.57 -37.82
C GLU A 156 18.20 2.24 -38.84
N LYS A 157 18.27 3.05 -39.92
CA LYS A 157 19.20 2.88 -41.04
C LYS A 157 20.67 2.97 -40.57
N LEU A 158 21.47 1.96 -40.91
CA LEU A 158 22.94 2.08 -40.98
C LEU A 158 23.43 2.15 -42.44
N PRO A 159 24.60 2.78 -42.68
CA PRO A 159 25.03 3.16 -44.01
C PRO A 159 25.64 1.98 -44.77
N ILE A 160 25.35 1.96 -46.08
CA ILE A 160 25.86 1.01 -47.06
C ILE A 160 27.36 1.23 -47.25
N LYS A 161 28.18 0.21 -47.00
CA LYS A 161 29.50 0.06 -47.63
C LYS A 161 29.55 -1.27 -48.37
N ASN A 162 29.74 -1.16 -49.68
CA ASN A 162 29.94 -2.25 -50.62
C ASN A 162 31.21 -3.03 -50.25
N SER A 163 31.11 -4.36 -50.22
CA SER A 163 32.24 -5.24 -50.51
C SER A 163 31.75 -6.52 -51.19
N THR A 164 32.49 -6.84 -52.24
CA THR A 164 32.32 -7.85 -53.30
C THR A 164 32.38 -9.30 -52.81
N SER A 165 31.45 -10.11 -53.35
CA SER A 165 31.53 -11.55 -53.69
C SER A 165 32.63 -12.43 -53.06
N GLY A 166 32.22 -13.34 -52.17
CA GLY A 166 32.99 -14.56 -51.85
C GLY A 166 32.63 -15.16 -50.47
N ASN A 167 31.99 -16.34 -50.47
CA ASN A 167 31.84 -17.26 -49.32
C ASN A 167 30.77 -16.94 -48.24
N VAL A 168 29.49 -16.94 -48.63
CA VAL A 168 28.29 -16.63 -47.80
C VAL A 168 28.06 -17.56 -46.59
N LYS A 169 28.70 -18.74 -46.51
CA LYS A 169 28.45 -19.72 -45.44
C LYS A 169 29.24 -19.46 -44.15
N ASP A 170 30.42 -18.82 -44.23
CA ASP A 170 31.22 -18.49 -43.05
C ASP A 170 30.74 -17.18 -42.39
N ASP A 171 30.42 -16.16 -43.20
CA ASP A 171 29.92 -14.85 -42.72
C ASP A 171 28.63 -14.97 -41.89
N SER A 172 27.72 -15.89 -42.26
CA SER A 172 26.47 -16.08 -41.51
C SER A 172 26.70 -16.74 -40.15
N ASN A 173 27.69 -17.63 -40.02
CA ASN A 173 27.99 -18.28 -38.73
C ASN A 173 28.77 -17.35 -37.81
N ASP A 174 29.65 -16.52 -38.37
CA ASP A 174 30.35 -15.48 -37.62
C ASP A 174 29.39 -14.39 -37.11
N LEU A 175 28.40 -14.01 -37.93
CA LEU A 175 27.36 -13.08 -37.49
C LEU A 175 26.50 -13.68 -36.36
N ARG A 176 26.17 -14.98 -36.44
CA ARG A 176 25.43 -15.70 -35.39
C ARG A 176 26.24 -15.79 -34.10
N LYS A 177 27.54 -16.12 -34.19
CA LYS A 177 28.43 -16.19 -33.03
C LYS A 177 28.56 -14.83 -32.34
N ARG A 178 28.72 -13.76 -33.11
CA ARG A 178 28.77 -12.38 -32.59
C ARG A 178 27.44 -11.93 -31.97
N ALA A 179 26.32 -12.30 -32.58
CA ALA A 179 24.99 -12.00 -32.04
C ALA A 179 24.74 -12.73 -30.71
N LEU A 180 25.16 -13.99 -30.60
CA LEU A 180 25.04 -14.78 -29.37
C LEU A 180 25.93 -14.22 -28.24
N GLU A 181 27.17 -13.84 -28.56
CA GLU A 181 28.08 -13.20 -27.61
C GLU A 181 27.51 -11.86 -27.12
N MET A 182 26.94 -11.06 -28.02
CA MET A 182 26.29 -9.81 -27.68
C MET A 182 25.05 -10.02 -26.78
N LEU A 183 24.28 -11.09 -27.03
CA LEU A 183 23.13 -11.46 -26.19
C LEU A 183 23.58 -11.89 -24.78
N MET A 184 24.59 -12.74 -24.67
CA MET A 184 25.14 -13.14 -23.37
C MET A 184 25.76 -11.96 -22.61
N ALA A 185 26.40 -11.02 -23.31
CA ALA A 185 26.93 -9.81 -22.71
C ALA A 185 25.81 -8.89 -22.19
N ALA A 186 24.71 -8.76 -22.95
CA ALA A 186 23.54 -7.99 -22.53
C ALA A 186 22.87 -8.61 -21.28
N ASP A 187 22.65 -9.93 -21.27
CA ASP A 187 22.08 -10.63 -20.11
C ASP A 187 22.96 -10.47 -18.87
N ARG A 188 24.28 -10.59 -19.03
CA ARG A 188 25.23 -10.40 -17.93
C ARG A 188 25.21 -8.96 -17.40
N GLN A 189 25.08 -7.99 -18.30
CA GLN A 189 24.97 -6.58 -17.93
C GLN A 189 23.66 -6.32 -17.18
N ASP A 190 22.53 -6.86 -17.62
CA ASP A 190 21.26 -6.69 -16.93
C ASP A 190 21.23 -7.36 -15.55
N GLN A 191 21.81 -8.56 -15.42
CA GLN A 191 21.99 -9.19 -14.10
C GLN A 191 22.84 -8.32 -13.17
N SER A 192 23.93 -7.72 -13.68
CA SER A 192 24.77 -6.81 -12.89
C SER A 192 24.06 -5.52 -12.49
N ARG A 193 23.15 -5.01 -13.31
CA ARG A 193 22.35 -3.82 -12.99
C ARG A 193 21.32 -4.14 -11.91
N VAL A 194 20.64 -5.27 -12.02
CA VAL A 194 19.67 -5.70 -11.00
C VAL A 194 20.36 -5.95 -9.67
N SER A 195 21.51 -6.65 -9.68
CA SER A 195 22.26 -6.90 -8.45
C SER A 195 22.73 -5.61 -7.80
N LYS A 196 23.21 -4.64 -8.60
CA LYS A 196 23.65 -3.33 -8.13
C LYS A 196 22.51 -2.52 -7.50
N VAL A 197 21.35 -2.45 -8.13
CA VAL A 197 20.16 -1.77 -7.55
C VAL A 197 19.75 -2.44 -6.24
N LEU A 198 19.76 -3.77 -6.20
CA LEU A 198 19.41 -4.51 -4.99
C LEU A 198 20.39 -4.24 -3.84
N SER A 199 21.70 -4.26 -4.12
CA SER A 199 22.74 -4.12 -3.10
C SER A 199 22.99 -2.67 -2.67
N GLU A 200 22.95 -1.70 -3.61
CA GLU A 200 23.32 -0.31 -3.34
C GLU A 200 22.12 0.56 -2.97
N ASP A 201 20.93 0.31 -3.52
CA ASP A 201 19.77 1.19 -3.30
C ASP A 201 18.74 0.59 -2.34
N ILE A 202 18.44 -0.70 -2.49
CA ILE A 202 17.33 -1.34 -1.78
C ILE A 202 17.79 -1.85 -0.41
N LYS A 203 18.86 -2.63 -0.38
CA LYS A 203 19.36 -3.24 0.86
C LYS A 203 19.66 -2.22 1.97
N PRO A 204 20.40 -1.11 1.76
CA PRO A 204 20.67 -0.18 2.84
C PRO A 204 19.41 0.53 3.36
N LYS A 205 18.39 0.76 2.52
CA LYS A 205 17.11 1.33 2.97
C LYS A 205 16.32 0.33 3.82
N ILE A 206 16.39 -0.95 3.49
CA ILE A 206 15.80 -2.01 4.31
C ILE A 206 16.53 -2.09 5.65
N ASP A 207 17.85 -2.09 5.65
CA ASP A 207 18.67 -2.16 6.86
C ASP A 207 18.42 -0.95 7.77
N GLU A 208 18.35 0.27 7.21
CA GLU A 208 17.98 1.49 7.93
C GLU A 208 16.57 1.37 8.56
N PHE A 209 15.61 0.83 7.80
CA PHE A 209 14.26 0.61 8.29
C PHE A 209 14.21 -0.40 9.43
N ILE A 210 14.96 -1.51 9.33
CA ILE A 210 15.06 -2.53 10.38
C ILE A 210 15.65 -1.93 11.65
N ILE A 211 16.72 -1.14 11.53
CA ILE A 211 17.33 -0.44 12.68
C ILE A 211 16.30 0.45 13.35
N ARG A 212 15.59 1.28 12.57
CA ARG A 212 14.57 2.19 13.09
C ARG A 212 13.42 1.46 13.80
N LEU A 213 13.01 0.31 13.24
CA LEU A 213 11.95 -0.52 13.81
C LEU A 213 12.40 -1.13 15.14
N ASN A 214 13.63 -1.65 15.22
CA ASN A 214 14.18 -2.19 16.46
C ASN A 214 14.31 -1.10 17.52
N THR A 215 14.84 0.08 17.19
CA THR A 215 14.92 1.21 18.13
C THR A 215 13.54 1.63 18.65
N ALA A 216 12.53 1.67 17.79
CA ALA A 216 11.16 1.98 18.22
C ALA A 216 10.59 0.88 19.14
N ASN A 217 10.88 -0.39 18.85
CA ASN A 217 10.46 -1.50 19.69
C ASN A 217 11.13 -1.47 21.07
N ASP A 218 12.44 -1.17 21.12
CA ASP A 218 13.18 -1.03 22.38
C ASP A 218 12.62 0.13 23.23
N ALA A 219 12.22 1.24 22.60
CA ALA A 219 11.58 2.36 23.29
C ALA A 219 10.23 1.95 23.91
N VAL A 220 9.41 1.20 23.16
CA VAL A 220 8.12 0.68 23.68
C VAL A 220 8.35 -0.27 24.85
N GLN A 221 9.32 -1.18 24.76
CA GLN A 221 9.66 -2.09 25.86
C GLN A 221 10.13 -1.32 27.10
N SER A 222 10.98 -0.31 26.93
CA SER A 222 11.41 0.55 28.04
C SER A 222 10.25 1.30 28.71
N THR A 223 9.28 1.80 27.93
CA THR A 223 8.08 2.43 28.50
C THR A 223 7.19 1.44 29.23
N LEU A 224 7.11 0.19 28.73
CA LEU A 224 6.36 -0.89 29.37
C LEU A 224 6.99 -1.27 30.72
N ASP A 225 8.31 -1.42 30.77
CA ASP A 225 9.04 -1.72 32.00
C ASP A 225 8.83 -0.62 33.06
N THR A 226 8.91 0.65 32.63
CA THR A 226 8.63 1.80 33.51
C THR A 226 7.20 1.74 34.08
N LEU A 227 6.22 1.32 33.28
CA LEU A 227 4.84 1.19 33.73
C LEU A 227 4.70 0.07 34.76
N TYR A 228 5.39 -1.06 34.56
CA TYR A 228 5.40 -2.14 35.55
C TYR A 228 6.03 -1.73 36.88
N ASP A 229 7.12 -0.95 36.85
CA ASP A 229 7.73 -0.40 38.06
C ASP A 229 6.75 0.52 38.81
N GLN A 230 6.08 1.43 38.09
CA GLN A 230 5.08 2.33 38.67
C GLN A 230 3.88 1.57 39.25
N MET A 231 3.42 0.52 38.57
CA MET A 231 2.32 -0.32 39.07
C MET A 231 2.73 -1.03 40.38
N GLY A 232 3.98 -1.47 40.49
CA GLY A 232 4.52 -2.02 41.74
C GLY A 232 4.54 -0.99 42.88
N GLU A 233 4.85 0.28 42.60
CA GLU A 233 4.76 1.35 43.60
C GLU A 233 3.31 1.62 44.04
N VAL A 234 2.37 1.63 43.09
CA VAL A 234 0.93 1.80 43.38
C VAL A 234 0.43 0.66 44.28
N ASP A 235 0.81 -0.57 44.01
CA ASP A 235 0.45 -1.72 44.85
C ASP A 235 1.01 -1.59 46.27
N LYS A 236 2.25 -1.11 46.40
CA LYS A 236 2.87 -0.85 47.71
C LYS A 236 2.12 0.23 48.47
N ILE A 237 1.80 1.35 47.82
CA ILE A 237 1.02 2.45 48.43
C ILE A 237 -0.36 1.95 48.85
N SER A 238 -1.02 1.13 48.01
CA SER A 238 -2.31 0.52 48.32
C SER A 238 -2.24 -0.36 49.57
N MET A 239 -1.18 -1.16 49.73
CA MET A 239 -0.97 -1.95 50.94
C MET A 239 -0.72 -1.09 52.19
N GLU A 240 0.08 -0.03 52.07
CA GLU A 240 0.35 0.90 53.17
C GLU A 240 -0.94 1.64 53.58
N PHE A 241 -1.74 2.07 52.62
CA PHE A 241 -3.04 2.68 52.86
C PHE A 241 -4.01 1.73 53.57
N LYS A 242 -4.09 0.47 53.15
CA LYS A 242 -4.90 -0.55 53.83
C LYS A 242 -4.46 -0.76 55.28
N LYS A 243 -3.15 -0.81 55.54
CA LYS A 243 -2.60 -0.93 56.92
C LYS A 243 -2.95 0.29 57.76
N PHE A 244 -2.85 1.49 57.18
CA PHE A 244 -3.22 2.73 57.84
C PHE A 244 -4.70 2.73 58.24
N CYS A 245 -5.61 2.39 57.31
CA CYS A 245 -7.04 2.26 57.60
C CYS A 245 -7.34 1.21 58.67
N ALA A 246 -6.60 0.10 58.71
CA ALA A 246 -6.77 -0.93 59.74
C ALA A 246 -6.23 -0.53 61.12
N SER A 247 -5.42 0.52 61.21
CA SER A 247 -4.84 1.04 62.46
C SER A 247 -5.65 2.17 63.10
N LEU A 248 -6.67 2.68 62.39
CA LEU A 248 -7.68 3.64 62.86
C LEU A 248 -8.82 2.93 63.59
#